data_AF-A0A0P7KQN5-F1
#
_entry.id   AF-A0A0P7KQN5-F1
#
_cell.length_a   1.000
_cell.length_b   1.000
_cell.length_c   1.000
_cell.angle_alpha   90.00
_cell.angle_beta   90.00
_cell.angle_gamma   90.00
#
_symmetry.space_group_name_H-M   'P 1'
#
loop_
_entity.id
_entity.type
_entity.pdbx_description
1 polymer ?
#
loop_
_entity_poly.entity_id
_entity_poly.type
_entity_poly.pdbx_seq_one_letter_code
_entity_poly.pdbx_strand_id
1 'polypeptide(L)'
;MILEVMLSLANQRYTSEVYARRFLNIGPDSSIVGWAENMVIAGFHSPHLDILLGELEPFNKFEMDALLDRIQRELKLPSIRSKSEALEIIATAYGRRFIAGKADSASTLFYLSELCIAERYANEIYDFYLLHFAAVDLAIDEIQYYWPDANRTNIEEIIRHEFISWLQNHPLTEWKKFEWDNA
;
A
#
# COMPACT_ATOMS: atom_id res chain seq x y z
N MET A 1 6.01 24.44 -3.22
CA MET A 1 6.05 24.34 -1.74
C MET A 1 4.82 23.63 -1.14
N ILE A 2 3.62 24.23 -0.98
CA ILE A 2 2.46 23.49 -0.40
C ILE A 2 1.93 22.39 -1.34
N LEU A 3 1.95 22.64 -2.66
CA LEU A 3 1.46 21.67 -3.67
C LEU A 3 2.40 20.46 -3.83
N GLU A 4 3.72 20.63 -3.68
CA GLU A 4 4.70 19.54 -3.65
C GLU A 4 4.59 18.68 -2.39
N VAL A 5 4.30 19.30 -1.24
CA VAL A 5 4.08 18.59 0.04
C VAL A 5 2.78 17.79 0.03
N MET A 6 1.74 18.24 -0.70
CA MET A 6 0.48 17.48 -0.84
C MET A 6 0.56 16.36 -1.90
N LEU A 7 1.30 16.56 -3.00
CA LEU A 7 1.65 15.48 -3.95
C LEU A 7 2.57 14.43 -3.30
N SER A 8 3.39 14.85 -2.32
CA SER A 8 4.37 14.03 -1.61
C SER A 8 3.75 12.93 -0.74
N LEU A 9 2.64 13.17 -0.03
CA LEU A 9 2.11 12.22 0.96
C LEU A 9 1.35 11.02 0.34
N ALA A 10 0.69 11.22 -0.80
CA ALA A 10 -0.09 10.17 -1.48
C ALA A 10 0.78 9.07 -2.11
N ASN A 11 2.04 9.39 -2.43
CA ASN A 11 3.01 8.46 -3.02
C ASN A 11 3.98 7.85 -1.99
N GLN A 12 3.82 8.10 -0.69
CA GLN A 12 4.75 7.55 0.30
C GLN A 12 4.47 6.07 0.53
N ARG A 13 5.32 5.21 -0.04
CA ARG A 13 5.28 3.78 0.23
C ARG A 13 5.91 3.46 1.57
N TYR A 14 5.25 2.55 2.28
CA TYR A 14 5.83 1.89 3.44
C TYR A 14 6.92 0.92 2.99
N THR A 15 7.91 0.67 3.85
CA THR A 15 8.97 -0.30 3.57
C THR A 15 8.38 -1.68 3.31
N SER A 16 7.46 -2.14 4.16
CA SER A 16 6.78 -3.42 3.96
C SER A 16 6.08 -3.49 2.60
N GLU A 17 5.44 -2.41 2.18
CA GLU A 17 4.70 -2.35 0.92
C GLU A 17 5.62 -2.37 -0.30
N VAL A 18 6.77 -1.69 -0.27
CA VAL A 18 7.76 -1.78 -1.36
C VAL A 18 8.15 -3.23 -1.60
N TYR A 19 8.46 -3.95 -0.52
CA TYR A 19 8.85 -5.36 -0.62
C TYR A 19 7.69 -6.29 -0.98
N ALA A 20 6.45 -5.99 -0.55
CA ALA A 20 5.26 -6.75 -0.93
C ALA A 20 4.91 -6.58 -2.40
N ARG A 21 4.97 -5.35 -2.92
CA ARG A 21 4.76 -5.09 -4.36
C ARG A 21 5.83 -5.79 -5.19
N ARG A 22 7.09 -5.72 -4.75
CA ARG A 22 8.19 -6.46 -5.36
C ARG A 22 7.94 -7.97 -5.38
N PHE A 23 7.49 -8.55 -4.26
CA PHE A 23 7.17 -9.97 -4.14
C PHE A 23 6.09 -10.40 -5.14
N LEU A 24 5.07 -9.58 -5.36
CA LEU A 24 4.02 -9.79 -6.37
C LEU A 24 4.46 -9.45 -7.80
N ASN A 25 5.76 -9.18 -8.02
CA ASN A 25 6.33 -8.83 -9.31
C ASN A 25 5.74 -7.55 -9.92
N ILE A 26 5.17 -6.67 -9.11
CA ILE A 26 4.70 -5.35 -9.53
C ILE A 26 5.93 -4.49 -9.85
N GLY A 27 5.91 -3.83 -11.01
CA GLY A 27 7.03 -3.04 -11.48
C GLY A 27 7.33 -1.82 -10.60
N PRO A 28 8.59 -1.33 -10.61
CA PRO A 28 8.94 -0.07 -9.97
C PRO A 28 8.22 1.11 -10.65
N ASP A 29 7.95 2.15 -9.87
CA ASP A 29 7.49 3.46 -10.32
C ASP A 29 8.12 4.54 -9.45
N SER A 30 7.91 5.82 -9.78
CA SER A 30 8.52 6.97 -9.10
C SER A 30 8.44 6.96 -7.57
N SER A 31 7.45 6.28 -6.97
CA SER A 31 7.36 6.20 -5.51
C SER A 31 8.46 5.37 -4.84
N ILE A 32 9.22 4.56 -5.60
CA ILE A 32 10.39 3.83 -5.06
C ILE A 32 11.50 4.79 -4.62
N VAL A 33 11.71 5.88 -5.36
CA VAL A 33 12.69 6.93 -5.01
C VAL A 33 12.18 7.72 -3.80
N GLY A 34 10.90 8.05 -3.77
CA GLY A 34 10.28 8.71 -2.61
C GLY A 34 10.35 7.86 -1.33
N TRP A 35 10.22 6.54 -1.44
CA TRP A 35 10.49 5.63 -0.30
C TRP A 35 11.94 5.69 0.14
N ALA A 36 12.89 5.64 -0.80
CA ALA A 36 14.32 5.72 -0.47
C ALA A 36 14.66 7.04 0.26
N GLU A 37 14.07 8.16 -0.16
CA GLU A 37 14.23 9.47 0.48
C GLU A 37 13.73 9.45 1.92
N ASN A 38 12.52 8.93 2.15
CA ASN A 38 11.97 8.84 3.49
C ASN A 38 12.82 7.94 4.41
N MET A 39 13.35 6.83 3.88
CA MET A 39 14.23 5.94 4.64
C MET A 39 15.52 6.64 5.08
N VAL A 40 16.17 7.40 4.18
CA VAL A 40 17.39 8.15 4.54
C VAL A 40 17.10 9.27 5.53
N ILE A 41 16.00 10.02 5.36
CA ILE A 41 15.57 11.06 6.31
C ILE A 41 15.28 10.47 7.69
N ALA A 42 14.69 9.27 7.74
CA ALA A 42 14.43 8.51 8.96
C ALA A 42 15.69 7.91 9.62
N GLY A 43 16.89 8.14 9.06
CA GLY A 43 18.15 7.67 9.63
C GLY A 43 18.52 6.23 9.28
N PHE A 44 17.84 5.61 8.31
CA PHE A 44 18.30 4.33 7.75
C PHE A 44 19.47 4.58 6.79
N HIS A 45 20.53 3.80 6.94
CA HIS A 45 21.76 3.95 6.15
C HIS A 45 22.13 2.63 5.46
N SER A 46 22.25 2.69 4.13
CA SER A 46 22.69 1.60 3.27
C SER A 46 23.31 2.21 2.00
N PRO A 47 24.50 1.76 1.55
CA PRO A 47 25.09 2.26 0.30
C PRO A 47 24.16 2.09 -0.91
N HIS A 48 23.33 1.05 -0.92
CA HIS A 48 22.41 0.80 -2.02
C HIS A 48 21.13 1.61 -1.93
N LEU A 49 20.76 2.08 -0.74
CA LEU A 49 19.71 3.07 -0.57
C LEU A 49 20.15 4.41 -1.18
N ASP A 50 21.41 4.81 -0.96
CA ASP A 50 21.98 6.02 -1.56
C ASP A 50 22.07 5.95 -3.09
N ILE A 51 22.35 4.76 -3.64
CA ILE A 51 22.29 4.53 -5.09
C ILE A 51 20.86 4.68 -5.59
N LEU A 52 19.89 4.05 -4.93
CA LEU A 52 18.47 4.09 -5.31
C LEU A 52 17.91 5.51 -5.31
N LEU A 53 18.38 6.40 -4.43
CA LEU A 53 18.03 7.82 -4.44
C LEU A 53 18.43 8.55 -5.72
N GLY A 54 19.51 8.12 -6.36
CA GLY A 54 20.03 8.73 -7.59
C GLY A 54 19.40 8.19 -8.87
N GLU A 55 18.53 7.19 -8.78
CA GLU A 55 17.89 6.55 -9.93
C GLU A 55 16.83 7.47 -10.55
N LEU A 56 16.76 7.46 -11.88
CA LEU A 56 15.82 8.26 -12.66
C LEU A 56 15.00 7.36 -13.60
N GLU A 57 13.76 7.74 -13.86
CA GLU A 57 12.93 7.04 -14.83
C GLU A 57 13.52 7.10 -16.25
N PRO A 58 13.35 6.04 -17.08
CA PRO A 58 12.61 4.82 -16.80
C PRO A 58 13.41 3.81 -15.96
N PHE A 59 12.75 3.22 -14.96
CA PHE A 59 13.41 2.22 -14.10
C PHE A 59 13.53 0.87 -14.78
N ASN A 60 14.74 0.30 -14.76
CA ASN A 60 14.94 -1.10 -15.14
C ASN A 60 14.56 -2.02 -13.97
N LYS A 61 13.51 -2.83 -14.16
CA LYS A 61 13.00 -3.72 -13.11
C LYS A 61 14.07 -4.65 -12.52
N PHE A 62 14.94 -5.25 -13.35
CA PHE A 62 15.96 -6.17 -12.86
C PHE A 62 17.01 -5.48 -12.00
N GLU A 63 17.39 -4.25 -12.39
CA GLU A 63 18.34 -3.43 -11.61
C GLU A 63 17.71 -2.97 -10.30
N MET A 64 16.45 -2.53 -10.32
CA MET A 64 15.70 -2.17 -9.11
C MET A 64 15.55 -3.36 -8.16
N ASP A 65 15.18 -4.54 -8.68
CA ASP A 65 15.06 -5.75 -7.88
C ASP A 65 16.41 -6.12 -7.24
N ALA A 66 17.51 -5.99 -7.97
CA ALA A 66 18.85 -6.25 -7.45
C ALA A 66 19.28 -5.21 -6.39
N LEU A 67 18.89 -3.94 -6.52
CA LEU A 67 19.11 -2.92 -5.49
C LEU A 67 18.31 -3.24 -4.23
N LEU A 68 17.03 -3.57 -4.37
CA LEU A 68 16.16 -3.93 -3.24
C LEU A 68 16.67 -5.17 -2.49
N ASP A 69 17.23 -6.17 -3.18
CA ASP A 69 17.89 -7.33 -2.54
C ASP A 69 19.11 -6.95 -1.69
N ARG A 70 19.89 -5.97 -2.14
CA ARG A 70 21.06 -5.51 -1.40
C ARG A 70 20.64 -4.69 -0.19
N ILE A 71 19.69 -3.76 -0.36
CA ILE A 71 19.11 -2.97 0.74
C ILE A 71 18.49 -3.89 1.80
N GLN A 72 17.73 -4.92 1.40
CA GLN A 72 17.10 -5.87 2.31
C GLN A 72 18.12 -6.61 3.17
N ARG A 73 19.23 -7.05 2.57
CA ARG A 73 20.31 -7.73 3.31
C ARG A 73 21.07 -6.79 4.24
N GLU A 74 21.36 -5.57 3.78
CA GLU A 74 22.12 -4.57 4.54
C GLU A 74 21.36 -4.07 5.77
N LEU A 75 20.08 -3.73 5.58
CA LEU A 75 19.21 -3.26 6.66
C LEU A 75 18.60 -4.41 7.46
N LYS A 76 18.83 -5.67 7.05
CA LYS A 76 18.26 -6.89 7.66
C LYS A 76 16.73 -6.82 7.75
N LEU A 77 16.11 -6.37 6.67
CA LEU A 77 14.65 -6.26 6.60
C LEU A 77 14.02 -7.67 6.60
N PRO A 78 12.78 -7.82 7.12
CA PRO A 78 12.07 -9.09 7.10
C PRO A 78 11.87 -9.60 5.66
N SER A 79 11.60 -10.90 5.54
CA SER A 79 11.26 -11.53 4.27
C SER A 79 9.78 -11.89 4.24
N ILE A 80 9.12 -11.58 3.13
CA ILE A 80 7.74 -11.99 2.85
C ILE A 80 7.76 -13.46 2.41
N ARG A 81 6.88 -14.25 3.01
CA ARG A 81 6.87 -15.72 2.95
C ARG A 81 5.82 -16.26 1.99
N SER A 82 4.80 -15.46 1.67
CA SER A 82 3.70 -15.91 0.82
C SER A 82 3.04 -14.77 0.06
N LYS A 83 2.27 -15.14 -0.97
CA LYS A 83 1.41 -14.22 -1.72
C LYS A 83 0.33 -13.58 -0.83
N SER A 84 -0.31 -14.37 0.03
CA SER A 84 -1.32 -13.90 1.00
C SER A 84 -0.73 -12.81 1.90
N GLU A 85 0.45 -13.04 2.47
CA GLU A 85 1.14 -12.04 3.28
C GLU A 85 1.44 -10.76 2.50
N ALA A 86 1.90 -10.86 1.24
CA ALA A 86 2.14 -9.69 0.40
C ALA A 86 0.86 -8.87 0.16
N LEU A 87 -0.26 -9.54 -0.13
CA LEU A 87 -1.56 -8.90 -0.31
C LEU A 87 -2.02 -8.21 0.97
N GLU A 88 -1.88 -8.88 2.11
CA GLU A 88 -2.25 -8.34 3.41
C GLU A 88 -1.43 -7.10 3.76
N ILE A 89 -0.13 -7.11 3.48
CA ILE A 89 0.76 -5.96 3.66
C ILE A 89 0.30 -4.78 2.80
N ILE A 90 -0.02 -5.01 1.52
CA ILE A 90 -0.47 -3.94 0.63
C ILE A 90 -1.81 -3.38 1.11
N ALA A 91 -2.80 -4.23 1.41
CA ALA A 91 -4.09 -3.80 1.95
C ALA A 91 -3.92 -2.99 3.24
N THR A 92 -3.02 -3.42 4.12
CA THR A 92 -2.68 -2.70 5.36
C THR A 92 -2.06 -1.33 5.08
N ALA A 93 -1.17 -1.20 4.09
CA ALA A 93 -0.58 0.07 3.70
C ALA A 93 -1.65 1.07 3.21
N TYR A 94 -2.56 0.62 2.36
CA TYR A 94 -3.70 1.43 1.89
C TYR A 94 -4.64 1.81 3.02
N GLY A 95 -5.00 0.85 3.89
CA GLY A 95 -5.83 1.09 5.06
C GLY A 95 -5.22 2.13 6.01
N ARG A 96 -3.91 2.05 6.28
CA ARG A 96 -3.20 3.05 7.12
C ARG A 96 -3.31 4.46 6.53
N ARG A 97 -3.11 4.62 5.22
CA ARG A 97 -3.24 5.92 4.55
C ARG A 97 -4.67 6.45 4.62
N PHE A 98 -5.66 5.61 4.34
CA PHE A 98 -7.07 5.99 4.39
C PHE A 98 -7.50 6.42 5.80
N ILE A 99 -7.19 5.63 6.83
CA ILE A 99 -7.54 5.96 8.21
C ILE A 99 -6.82 7.23 8.69
N ALA A 100 -5.59 7.47 8.23
CA ALA A 100 -4.85 8.69 8.52
C ALA A 100 -5.32 9.92 7.71
N GLY A 101 -6.31 9.78 6.83
CA GLY A 101 -6.81 10.87 5.97
C GLY A 101 -5.84 11.29 4.87
N LYS A 102 -4.87 10.43 4.52
CA LYS A 102 -3.90 10.65 3.42
C LYS A 102 -4.39 10.12 2.07
N ALA A 103 -5.48 9.36 2.06
CA ALA A 103 -6.16 8.86 0.87
C ALA A 103 -7.68 8.84 1.11
N ASP A 104 -8.48 9.00 0.06
CA ASP A 104 -9.93 8.86 0.12
C ASP A 104 -10.37 7.40 -0.04
N SER A 105 -11.61 7.10 0.36
CA SER A 105 -12.20 5.76 0.30
C SER A 105 -12.27 5.22 -1.13
N ALA A 106 -12.67 6.06 -2.09
CA ALA A 106 -12.91 5.65 -3.47
C ALA A 106 -11.60 5.22 -4.15
N SER A 107 -10.55 6.05 -4.08
CA SER A 107 -9.25 5.70 -4.65
C SER A 107 -8.63 4.49 -3.94
N THR A 108 -8.74 4.43 -2.63
CA THR A 108 -8.23 3.31 -1.82
C THR A 108 -8.88 1.98 -2.22
N LEU A 109 -10.22 1.94 -2.27
CA LEU A 109 -10.96 0.73 -2.64
C LEU A 109 -10.73 0.34 -4.10
N PHE A 110 -10.66 1.32 -5.02
CA PHE A 110 -10.35 1.05 -6.42
C PHE A 110 -9.01 0.35 -6.59
N TYR A 111 -7.96 0.80 -5.91
CA TYR A 111 -6.65 0.14 -6.01
C TYR A 111 -6.68 -1.29 -5.45
N LEU A 112 -7.39 -1.52 -4.34
CA LEU A 112 -7.50 -2.85 -3.75
C LEU A 112 -8.39 -3.78 -4.58
N SER A 113 -9.44 -3.27 -5.23
CA SER A 113 -10.27 -4.05 -6.15
C SER A 113 -9.50 -4.45 -7.39
N GLU A 114 -8.73 -3.53 -7.99
CA GLU A 114 -7.87 -3.83 -9.15
C GLU A 114 -6.80 -4.86 -8.79
N LEU A 115 -6.17 -4.74 -7.61
CA LEU A 115 -5.23 -5.73 -7.12
C LEU A 115 -5.89 -7.10 -6.91
N CYS A 116 -7.09 -7.12 -6.33
CA CYS A 116 -7.87 -8.35 -6.13
C CYS A 116 -8.15 -9.03 -7.47
N ILE A 117 -8.60 -8.29 -8.48
CA ILE A 117 -8.86 -8.79 -9.85
C ILE A 117 -7.57 -9.32 -10.49
N ALA A 118 -6.49 -8.54 -10.47
CA ALA A 118 -5.20 -8.92 -11.02
C ALA A 118 -4.67 -10.23 -10.40
N GLU A 119 -4.99 -10.44 -9.13
CA GLU A 119 -4.57 -11.60 -8.35
C GLU A 119 -5.59 -12.74 -8.32
N ARG A 120 -6.53 -12.73 -9.29
CA ARG A 120 -7.57 -13.74 -9.55
C ARG A 120 -8.63 -13.84 -8.46
N TYR A 121 -9.13 -12.69 -8.03
CA TYR A 121 -10.12 -12.55 -6.96
C TYR A 121 -9.60 -13.16 -5.66
N ALA A 122 -8.41 -12.70 -5.25
CA ALA A 122 -7.75 -13.19 -4.04
C ALA A 122 -8.63 -12.96 -2.81
N ASN A 123 -8.94 -14.05 -2.09
CA ASN A 123 -9.87 -14.06 -0.96
C ASN A 123 -9.44 -13.13 0.17
N GLU A 124 -8.13 -12.97 0.37
CA GLU A 124 -7.52 -12.18 1.44
C GLU A 124 -7.95 -10.71 1.40
N ILE A 125 -8.23 -10.17 0.21
CA ILE A 125 -8.59 -8.77 0.00
C ILE A 125 -9.94 -8.62 -0.72
N TYR A 126 -10.72 -9.70 -0.79
CA TYR A 126 -11.97 -9.75 -1.57
C TYR A 126 -13.06 -8.83 -0.99
N ASP A 127 -13.08 -8.63 0.32
CA ASP A 127 -14.04 -7.72 0.95
C ASP A 127 -13.87 -6.27 0.45
N PHE A 128 -12.64 -5.83 0.19
CA PHE A 128 -12.39 -4.50 -0.40
C PHE A 128 -12.86 -4.41 -1.86
N TYR A 129 -12.82 -5.51 -2.61
CA TYR A 129 -13.45 -5.59 -3.92
C TYR A 129 -14.97 -5.40 -3.80
N LEU A 130 -15.64 -6.11 -2.88
CA LEU A 130 -17.09 -5.99 -2.68
C LEU A 130 -17.49 -4.57 -2.25
N LEU A 131 -16.75 -3.98 -1.32
CA LEU A 131 -16.97 -2.60 -0.88
C LEU A 131 -16.79 -1.58 -2.00
N HIS A 132 -15.79 -1.78 -2.88
CA HIS A 132 -15.59 -0.91 -4.04
C HIS A 132 -16.84 -0.87 -4.91
N PHE A 133 -17.36 -2.03 -5.32
CA PHE A 133 -18.53 -2.09 -6.18
C PHE A 133 -19.82 -1.65 -5.48
N ALA A 134 -19.97 -1.94 -4.18
CA ALA A 134 -21.07 -1.39 -3.38
C ALA A 134 -21.08 0.15 -3.40
N ALA A 135 -19.92 0.77 -3.20
CA ALA A 135 -19.78 2.22 -3.18
C ALA A 135 -20.01 2.84 -4.57
N VAL A 136 -19.51 2.22 -5.63
CA VAL A 136 -19.72 2.66 -7.02
C VAL A 136 -21.20 2.62 -7.38
N ASP A 137 -21.90 1.53 -7.08
CA ASP A 137 -23.34 1.41 -7.34
C ASP A 137 -24.11 2.48 -6.56
N LEU A 138 -23.84 2.66 -5.27
CA LEU A 138 -24.52 3.63 -4.42
C LEU A 138 -24.27 5.10 -4.83
N ALA A 139 -23.18 5.38 -5.55
CA ALA A 139 -22.91 6.70 -6.09
C ALA A 139 -23.85 7.07 -7.25
N ILE A 140 -24.46 6.08 -7.91
CA ILE A 140 -25.28 6.27 -9.12
C ILE A 140 -26.74 5.88 -8.86
N ASP A 141 -26.98 4.82 -8.10
CA ASP A 141 -28.28 4.24 -7.78
C ASP A 141 -28.47 4.07 -6.26
N GLU A 142 -29.67 3.74 -5.81
CA GLU A 142 -30.00 3.45 -4.41
C GLU A 142 -29.79 1.97 -4.06
N ILE A 143 -29.71 1.10 -5.06
CA ILE A 143 -29.58 -0.35 -4.92
C ILE A 143 -28.14 -0.77 -5.24
N GLN A 144 -27.59 -1.64 -4.39
CA GLN A 144 -26.34 -2.36 -4.64
C GLN A 144 -26.49 -3.83 -4.18
N TYR A 145 -25.70 -4.74 -4.74
CA TYR A 145 -25.83 -6.19 -4.49
C TYR A 145 -24.62 -6.83 -3.79
N TYR A 146 -23.64 -6.01 -3.37
CA TYR A 146 -22.31 -6.47 -2.98
C TYR A 146 -22.13 -6.56 -1.46
N TRP A 147 -22.67 -5.60 -0.71
CA TRP A 147 -22.44 -5.49 0.73
C TRP A 147 -23.75 -5.40 1.51
N PRO A 148 -24.07 -6.35 2.39
CA PRO A 148 -25.31 -6.32 3.17
C PRO A 148 -25.48 -5.00 3.94
N ASP A 149 -26.71 -4.49 3.96
CA ASP A 149 -27.12 -3.29 4.72
C ASP A 149 -26.43 -1.97 4.33
N ALA A 150 -25.57 -1.97 3.31
CA ALA A 150 -24.95 -0.77 2.78
C ALA A 150 -25.94 0.06 1.94
N ASN A 151 -25.97 1.35 2.22
CA ASN A 151 -26.73 2.36 1.52
C ASN A 151 -25.96 3.70 1.50
N ARG A 152 -26.49 4.69 0.77
CA ARG A 152 -25.83 6.00 0.58
C ARG A 152 -25.48 6.73 1.88
N THR A 153 -26.20 6.47 2.97
CA THR A 153 -26.02 7.19 4.24
C THR A 153 -24.97 6.55 5.15
N ASN A 154 -24.63 5.26 4.95
CA ASN A 154 -23.74 4.52 5.86
C ASN A 154 -22.52 3.86 5.16
N ILE A 155 -22.44 3.86 3.83
CA ILE A 155 -21.36 3.17 3.11
C ILE A 155 -19.96 3.63 3.54
N GLU A 156 -19.74 4.93 3.74
CA GLU A 156 -18.46 5.47 4.22
C GLU A 156 -18.11 5.04 5.65
N GLU A 157 -19.12 4.90 6.52
CA GLU A 157 -18.92 4.39 7.88
C GLU A 157 -18.54 2.91 7.85
N ILE A 158 -19.21 2.11 7.02
CA ILE A 158 -18.90 0.69 6.81
C ILE A 158 -17.45 0.53 6.31
N ILE A 159 -17.07 1.27 5.25
CA ILE A 159 -15.70 1.21 4.71
C ILE A 159 -14.67 1.54 5.79
N ARG A 160 -14.91 2.60 6.57
CA ARG A 160 -14.03 2.98 7.69
C ARG A 160 -13.96 1.88 8.75
N HIS A 161 -15.09 1.28 9.10
CA HIS A 161 -15.14 0.19 10.08
C HIS A 161 -14.32 -1.00 9.62
N GLU A 162 -14.48 -1.43 8.36
CA GLU A 162 -13.76 -2.57 7.79
C GLU A 162 -12.25 -2.33 7.75
N PHE A 163 -11.79 -1.13 7.38
CA PHE A 163 -10.37 -0.81 7.47
C PHE A 163 -9.84 -0.78 8.90
N ILE A 164 -10.60 -0.28 9.88
CA ILE A 164 -10.19 -0.30 11.29
C ILE A 164 -10.06 -1.74 11.78
N SER A 165 -11.06 -2.58 11.52
CA SER A 165 -11.06 -4.00 11.85
C SER A 165 -9.88 -4.73 11.19
N TRP A 166 -9.66 -4.46 9.90
CA TRP A 166 -8.54 -4.99 9.14
C TRP A 166 -7.19 -4.69 9.80
N LEU A 167 -6.94 -3.42 10.14
CA LEU A 167 -5.67 -2.97 10.74
C LEU A 167 -5.44 -3.55 12.14
N GLN A 168 -6.50 -3.86 12.88
CA GLN A 168 -6.41 -4.56 14.17
C GLN A 168 -6.01 -6.03 14.01
N ASN A 169 -6.52 -6.68 12.95
CA ASN A 169 -6.31 -8.10 12.69
C ASN A 169 -5.01 -8.40 11.92
N HIS A 170 -4.42 -7.41 11.24
CA HIS A 170 -3.19 -7.56 10.44
C HIS A 170 -2.06 -6.64 10.92
N PRO A 171 -1.59 -6.76 12.17
CA PRO A 171 -0.51 -5.92 12.68
C PRO A 171 0.84 -6.28 12.03
N LEU A 172 1.48 -5.29 11.39
CA LEU A 172 2.81 -5.43 10.77
C LEU A 172 3.96 -5.37 11.80
N THR A 173 3.91 -6.21 12.82
CA THR A 173 4.80 -6.15 14.00
C THR A 173 6.28 -6.30 13.63
N GLU A 174 6.62 -7.24 12.73
CA GLU A 174 8.01 -7.47 12.30
C GLU A 174 8.57 -6.29 11.47
N TRP A 175 7.70 -5.57 10.76
CA TRP A 175 8.06 -4.45 9.88
C TRP A 175 8.11 -3.11 10.59
N LYS A 176 7.40 -2.95 11.71
CA LYS A 176 7.18 -1.66 12.40
C LYS A 176 8.46 -0.83 12.57
N LYS A 177 9.57 -1.44 13.02
CA LYS A 177 10.84 -0.75 13.25
C LYS A 177 11.61 -0.35 11.98
N PHE A 178 11.13 -0.77 10.81
CA PHE A 178 11.71 -0.49 9.49
C PHE A 178 10.84 0.44 8.66
N GLU A 179 9.69 0.86 9.20
CA GLU A 179 8.89 1.90 8.58
C GLU A 179 9.49 3.26 8.93
N TRP A 180 9.70 4.08 7.90
CA TRP A 180 10.25 5.42 8.03
C TRP A 180 9.35 6.37 8.85
N ASP A 181 8.08 6.03 9.05
CA ASP A 181 7.14 6.82 9.87
C ASP A 181 7.18 6.51 11.38
N ASN A 182 8.06 5.59 11.79
CA ASN A 182 8.26 5.23 13.20
C ASN A 182 9.61 5.70 13.78
N ALA A 183 10.44 6.39 12.99
CA ALA A 183 11.76 6.90 13.38
C ALA A 183 11.68 8.32 13.97
#